data_AF-A0A2K1KK34-F1
#
_entry.id   AF-A0A2K1KK34-F1
#
_cell.length_a   1.000
_cell.length_b   1.000
_cell.length_c   1.000
_cell.angle_alpha   90.00
_cell.angle_beta   90.00
_cell.angle_gamma   90.00
#
_symmetry.space_group_name_H-M   'P 1'
#
loop_
_entity.id
_entity.type
_entity.pdbx_description
1 polymer ?
#
loop_
_entity_poly.entity_id
_entity_poly.type
_entity_poly.pdbx_seq_one_letter_code
_entity_poly.pdbx_strand_id
1 'polypeptide(L)'
;MDGWVDGWVDGWMDVWIYGWMCGWMDGCVDGWMDVWMDGWMDVWMDGWVCGWMDGWMCGWMDGCVDGWMDVWMDGWMCGWMDGWVDGWVDGWVDGWIDG
;
A
#
# COMPACT_ATOMS: atom_id res chain seq x y z
N MET A 1 14.82 -41.29 57.66
CA MET A 1 15.19 -41.57 56.25
C MET A 1 14.44 -40.62 55.32
N ASP A 2 14.01 -39.48 55.84
CA ASP A 2 12.76 -38.87 55.37
C ASP A 2 13.10 -37.67 54.47
N GLY A 3 14.13 -36.89 54.82
CA GLY A 3 14.61 -35.78 53.99
C GLY A 3 15.23 -36.14 52.64
N TRP A 4 15.60 -37.41 52.39
CA TRP A 4 16.08 -37.85 51.07
C TRP A 4 14.92 -38.11 50.10
N VAL A 5 13.78 -38.59 50.61
CA VAL A 5 12.57 -38.80 49.79
C VAL A 5 11.90 -37.47 49.55
N ASP A 6 11.81 -36.62 50.58
CA ASP A 6 11.23 -35.28 50.48
C ASP A 6 12.00 -34.40 49.47
N GLY A 7 13.33 -34.34 49.55
CA GLY A 7 14.13 -33.56 48.60
C GLY A 7 14.10 -34.06 47.16
N TRP A 8 13.86 -35.37 46.96
CA TRP A 8 13.72 -35.95 45.61
C TRP A 8 12.35 -35.66 45.02
N VAL A 9 11.29 -35.73 45.82
CA VAL A 9 9.93 -35.40 45.41
C VAL A 9 9.79 -33.90 45.13
N ASP A 10 10.34 -33.05 46.01
CA ASP A 10 10.30 -31.60 45.86
C ASP A 10 11.09 -31.14 44.63
N GLY A 11 12.33 -31.62 44.46
CA GLY A 11 13.15 -31.24 43.30
C GLY A 11 12.58 -31.73 41.97
N TRP A 12 11.93 -32.90 41.96
CA TRP A 12 11.30 -33.42 40.75
C TRP A 12 9.98 -32.69 40.43
N MET A 13 9.17 -32.38 41.45
CA MET A 13 7.98 -31.54 41.26
C MET A 13 8.35 -30.14 40.81
N ASP A 14 9.38 -29.51 41.36
CA ASP A 14 9.77 -28.16 40.96
C ASP A 14 10.25 -28.10 39.51
N VAL A 15 11.15 -28.99 39.11
CA VAL A 15 11.68 -28.98 37.73
C VAL A 15 10.61 -29.35 36.72
N TRP A 16 9.77 -30.32 37.05
CA TRP A 16 8.76 -30.81 36.10
C TRP A 16 7.55 -29.88 36.03
N ILE A 17 7.06 -29.38 37.16
CA ILE A 17 5.90 -28.48 37.18
C ILE A 17 6.33 -27.08 36.75
N TYR A 18 7.32 -26.45 37.37
CA TYR A 18 7.71 -25.10 36.98
C TYR A 18 8.40 -25.07 35.63
N GLY A 19 9.33 -26.00 35.35
CA GLY A 19 10.05 -26.00 34.08
C GLY A 19 9.15 -26.26 32.88
N TRP A 20 8.26 -27.26 32.98
CA TRP A 20 7.36 -27.60 31.87
C TRP A 20 6.19 -26.63 31.77
N MET A 21 5.57 -26.24 32.89
CA MET A 21 4.41 -25.34 32.87
C MET A 21 4.83 -23.92 32.49
N CYS A 22 5.93 -23.38 33.03
CA CYS A 22 6.41 -22.06 32.62
C CYS A 22 6.94 -22.09 31.18
N GLY A 23 7.72 -23.10 30.80
CA GLY A 23 8.26 -23.18 29.44
C GLY A 23 7.18 -23.35 28.37
N TRP A 24 6.13 -24.13 28.66
CA TRP A 24 5.00 -24.30 27.75
C TRP A 24 4.09 -23.09 27.73
N MET A 25 3.82 -22.47 28.89
CA MET A 25 2.96 -21.29 28.97
C MET A 25 3.63 -20.06 28.34
N ASP A 26 4.90 -19.77 28.62
CA ASP A 26 5.64 -18.69 27.95
C ASP A 26 5.79 -18.99 26.46
N GLY A 27 6.29 -20.17 26.08
CA GLY A 27 6.54 -20.49 24.67
C GLY A 27 5.26 -20.51 23.81
N CYS A 28 4.13 -20.96 24.36
CA CYS A 28 2.86 -20.94 23.65
C CYS A 28 2.20 -19.57 23.67
N VAL A 29 2.28 -18.80 24.76
CA VAL A 29 1.65 -17.46 24.80
C VAL A 29 2.46 -16.47 23.97
N ASP A 30 3.77 -16.43 24.15
CA ASP A 30 4.66 -15.51 23.44
C ASP A 30 4.70 -15.86 21.95
N GLY A 31 4.89 -17.14 21.60
CA GLY A 31 4.92 -17.55 20.20
C GLY A 31 3.60 -17.32 19.45
N TRP A 32 2.46 -17.40 20.15
CA TRP A 32 1.15 -17.15 19.52
C TRP A 32 0.82 -15.66 19.47
N MET A 33 1.22 -14.88 20.49
CA MET A 33 1.12 -13.42 20.46
C MET A 33 2.01 -12.81 19.39
N ASP A 34 3.26 -13.25 19.27
CA ASP A 34 4.21 -12.73 18.28
C ASP A 34 3.73 -13.03 16.86
N VAL A 35 3.38 -14.27 16.55
CA VAL A 35 2.91 -14.63 15.19
C VAL A 35 1.60 -13.92 14.85
N TRP A 36 0.70 -13.77 15.82
CA TRP A 36 -0.56 -13.08 15.58
C TRP A 36 -0.38 -11.57 15.47
N MET A 37 0.41 -10.93 16.33
CA MET A 37 0.67 -9.49 16.23
C MET A 37 1.46 -9.16 14.97
N ASP A 38 2.57 -9.84 14.70
CA ASP A 38 3.43 -9.54 13.56
C ASP A 38 2.72 -9.86 12.25
N GLY A 39 2.09 -11.04 12.14
CA GLY A 39 1.37 -11.42 10.92
C GLY A 39 0.18 -10.51 10.62
N TRP A 40 -0.52 -10.03 11.65
CA TRP A 40 -1.67 -9.15 11.44
C TRP A 40 -1.24 -7.70 11.23
N MET A 41 -0.20 -7.21 11.90
CA MET A 41 0.37 -5.89 11.63
C MET A 41 1.00 -5.81 10.24
N ASP A 42 1.76 -6.81 9.81
CA ASP A 42 2.39 -6.81 8.49
C ASP A 42 1.34 -6.84 7.39
N VAL A 43 0.38 -7.77 7.45
CA VAL A 43 -0.66 -7.87 6.41
C VAL A 43 -1.54 -6.62 6.38
N TRP A 44 -1.87 -6.06 7.54
CA TRP A 44 -2.68 -4.86 7.60
C TRP A 44 -1.89 -3.63 7.15
N MET A 45 -0.69 -3.39 7.66
CA MET A 45 0.15 -2.27 7.23
C MET A 45 0.52 -2.36 5.76
N ASP A 46 1.10 -3.47 5.29
CA ASP A 46 1.51 -3.56 3.88
C ASP A 46 0.30 -3.54 2.95
N GLY A 47 -0.77 -4.27 3.29
CA GLY A 47 -1.97 -4.32 2.46
C GLY A 47 -2.67 -2.97 2.33
N TRP A 48 -2.82 -2.24 3.44
CA TRP A 48 -3.42 -0.91 3.41
C TRP A 48 -2.49 0.15 2.86
N VAL A 49 -1.24 0.22 3.33
CA VAL A 49 -0.32 1.28 2.94
C VAL A 49 0.07 1.10 1.48
N CYS A 50 0.49 -0.09 1.04
CA CYS A 50 0.80 -0.29 -0.38
C CYS A 50 -0.47 -0.19 -1.22
N GLY A 51 -1.56 -0.87 -0.87
CA GLY A 51 -2.78 -0.85 -1.70
C GLY A 51 -3.38 0.54 -1.86
N TRP A 52 -3.42 1.34 -0.78
CA TRP A 52 -3.96 2.69 -0.82
C TRP A 52 -3.00 3.67 -1.46
N MET A 53 -1.72 3.64 -1.11
CA MET A 53 -0.73 4.58 -1.65
C MET A 53 -0.48 4.33 -3.13
N ASP A 54 -0.38 3.06 -3.56
CA ASP A 54 -0.15 2.69 -4.96
C ASP A 54 -1.41 2.95 -5.80
N GLY A 55 -2.60 2.56 -5.31
CA GLY A 55 -3.86 2.82 -6.00
C GLY A 55 -4.21 4.30 -6.12
N TRP A 56 -3.96 5.09 -5.07
CA TRP A 56 -4.24 6.53 -5.08
C TRP A 56 -3.19 7.30 -5.88
N MET A 57 -1.90 6.97 -5.73
CA MET A 57 -0.82 7.64 -6.46
C MET A 57 -0.85 7.30 -7.95
N CYS A 58 -0.99 6.02 -8.34
CA CYS A 58 -1.11 5.65 -9.75
C CYS A 58 -2.40 6.20 -10.36
N GLY A 59 -3.55 6.03 -9.70
CA GLY A 59 -4.84 6.47 -10.25
C GLY A 59 -4.95 7.99 -10.40
N TRP A 60 -4.38 8.74 -9.46
CA TRP A 60 -4.38 10.21 -9.52
C TRP A 60 -3.32 10.73 -10.49
N MET A 61 -2.14 10.13 -10.51
CA MET A 61 -1.05 10.57 -11.38
C MET A 61 -1.34 10.24 -12.85
N ASP A 62 -1.77 9.02 -13.20
CA ASP A 62 -2.20 8.72 -14.58
C ASP A 62 -3.41 9.57 -14.96
N GLY A 63 -4.48 9.54 -14.15
CA GLY A 63 -5.73 10.19 -14.50
C GLY A 63 -5.62 11.72 -14.64
N CYS A 64 -4.82 12.37 -13.78
CA CYS A 64 -4.62 13.81 -13.87
C CYS A 64 -3.52 14.21 -14.87
N VAL A 65 -2.44 13.45 -15.02
CA VAL A 65 -1.38 13.83 -15.96
C VAL A 65 -1.83 13.52 -17.39
N ASP A 66 -2.32 12.31 -17.66
CA ASP A 66 -2.71 11.91 -19.01
C ASP A 66 -3.96 12.68 -19.44
N GLY A 67 -4.98 12.77 -18.57
CA GLY A 67 -6.20 13.49 -18.89
C GLY A 67 -5.97 14.99 -19.14
N TRP A 68 -5.00 15.61 -18.46
CA TRP A 68 -4.70 17.03 -18.64
C TRP A 68 -3.76 17.27 -19.82
N MET A 69 -2.80 16.37 -20.06
CA MET A 69 -1.96 16.41 -21.27
C MET A 69 -2.79 16.21 -22.53
N ASP A 70 -3.70 15.23 -22.56
CA ASP A 70 -4.52 14.94 -23.73
C ASP A 70 -5.45 16.12 -24.04
N VAL A 71 -6.18 16.64 -23.04
CA VAL A 71 -7.09 17.77 -23.26
C VAL A 71 -6.34 19.04 -23.65
N TRP A 72 -5.16 19.28 -23.07
CA TRP A 72 -4.36 20.44 -23.41
C TRP A 72 -3.70 20.32 -24.79
N MET A 73 -3.11 19.16 -25.12
CA MET A 73 -2.55 18.92 -26.45
C MET A 73 -3.63 18.94 -27.52
N ASP A 74 -4.71 18.17 -27.39
CA ASP A 74 -5.76 18.12 -28.41
C ASP A 74 -6.47 19.46 -28.52
N GLY A 75 -6.85 20.08 -27.40
CA GLY A 75 -7.56 21.35 -27.41
C GLY A 75 -6.71 22.50 -27.98
N TRP A 76 -5.42 22.55 -27.65
CA TRP A 76 -4.54 23.60 -28.14
C TRP A 76 -4.08 23.36 -29.57
N MET A 77 -3.75 22.12 -29.93
CA MET A 77 -3.28 21.77 -31.26
C MET A 77 -4.43 21.84 -32.28
N CYS A 78 -5.59 21.25 -32.00
CA CYS A 78 -6.76 21.38 -32.88
C CYS A 78 -7.28 22.82 -32.93
N GLY A 79 -7.45 23.47 -31.77
CA GLY A 79 -8.00 24.83 -31.72
C GLY A 79 -7.09 25.87 -32.39
N TRP A 80 -5.77 25.74 -32.23
CA TRP A 80 -4.83 26.63 -32.90
C TRP A 80 -4.73 26.30 -34.39
N MET A 81 -4.63 25.03 -34.77
CA MET A 81 -4.49 24.64 -36.17
C MET A 81 -5.75 24.95 -36.98
N ASP A 82 -6.94 24.65 -36.48
CA ASP A 82 -8.21 25.01 -37.14
C ASP A 82 -8.37 26.54 -37.19
N GLY A 83 -8.17 27.24 -36.06
CA GLY A 83 -8.35 28.70 -36.03
C GLY A 83 -7.36 29.46 -36.91
N TRP A 84 -6.12 28.98 -37.05
CA TRP A 84 -5.14 29.57 -37.95
C TRP A 84 -5.40 29.21 -39.40
N VAL A 85 -5.73 27.95 -39.70
CA VAL A 85 -6.01 27.52 -41.08
C VAL A 85 -7.28 28.19 -41.58
N ASP A 86 -8.37 28.13 -40.84
CA ASP A 86 -9.65 28.74 -41.24
C ASP A 86 -9.51 30.26 -41.33
N GLY A 87 -8.91 30.91 -40.33
CA GLY A 87 -8.76 32.37 -40.35
C GLY A 87 -7.82 32.89 -41.45
N TRP A 88 -6.79 32.11 -41.81
CA TRP A 88 -5.87 32.50 -42.88
C TRP A 88 -6.46 32.18 -44.25
N VAL A 89 -7.15 31.06 -44.42
CA VAL A 89 -7.82 30.69 -45.66
C VAL A 89 -8.99 31.62 -45.95
N ASP A 90 -9.88 31.85 -44.98
CA ASP A 90 -11.02 32.76 -45.15
C ASP A 90 -10.55 34.19 -45.43
N GLY A 91 -9.57 34.70 -44.66
CA GLY A 91 -9.05 36.04 -44.87
C GLY A 91 -8.34 36.24 -46.22
N TRP A 92 -7.73 35.19 -46.77
CA TRP A 92 -7.07 35.24 -48.07
C TRP A 92 -8.06 35.10 -49.23
N VAL A 93 -9.08 34.25 -49.07
CA VAL A 93 -10.16 34.05 -50.06
C VAL A 93 -11.06 35.29 -50.13
N ASP A 94 -11.48 35.85 -49.00
CA ASP A 94 -12.30 37.07 -48.95
C ASP A 94 -11.53 38.26 -49.55
N GLY A 95 -10.24 38.41 -49.23
CA GLY A 95 -9.40 39.47 -49.80
C GLY A 95 -9.13 39.35 -51.31
N TRP A 96 -9.28 38.15 -51.88
CA TRP A 96 -9.19 37.91 -53.32
C TRP A 96 -10.51 38.11 -54.06
N ILE A 97 -11.65 37.89 -53.40
CA ILE A 97 -12.99 37.99 -53.99
C ILE A 97 -13.54 39.42 -53.91
N ASP A 98 -13.23 40.17 -52.84
CA ASP A 98 -13.63 41.57 -52.66
C ASP A 98 -12.65 42.59 -53.28
N GLY A 99 -11.59 42.11 -53.95
CA GLY A 99 -10.55 42.91 -54.63
C GLY A 99 -10.77 43.14 -56.12
#